data_AF-A0A3A1YBI7-F1
#
_entry.id   AF-A0A3A1YBI7-F1
#
_cell.length_a   1.000
_cell.length_b   1.000
_cell.length_c   1.000
_cell.angle_alpha   90.00
_cell.angle_beta   90.00
_cell.angle_gamma   90.00
#
_symmetry.space_group_name_H-M   'P 1'
#
loop_
_entity.id
_entity.type
_entity.pdbx_description
1 polymer ?
#
loop_
_entity_poly.entity_id
_entity_poly.type
_entity_poly.pdbx_seq_one_letter_code
_entity_poly.pdbx_strand_id
1 'polypeptide(L)' 'MSIIITNETVKELFHIAQRIAQEHYNSEYSGAHLLQGLMHRDIDLIGFLESLGKDVGYIYEWADVRIEECPT' A
#
# COMPACT_ATOMS: atom_id res chain seq x y z
N MET A 1 -17.93 11.06 -7.77
CA MET A 1 -17.22 10.98 -9.07
C MET A 1 -16.60 9.60 -9.15
N SER A 2 -17.04 8.74 -10.06
CA SER A 2 -16.48 7.39 -10.22
C SER A 2 -15.22 7.47 -11.09
N ILE A 3 -14.06 7.24 -10.49
CA ILE A 3 -12.81 7.06 -11.23
C ILE A 3 -12.82 5.64 -11.79
N ILE A 4 -12.69 5.49 -13.12
CA ILE A 4 -12.57 4.18 -13.76
C ILE A 4 -11.09 3.83 -13.82
N ILE A 5 -10.68 2.85 -13.03
CA ILE A 5 -9.34 2.26 -13.09
C ILE A 5 -9.41 1.11 -14.09
N THR A 6 -8.60 1.14 -15.16
CA THR A 6 -8.61 0.14 -16.22
C THR A 6 -7.43 -0.83 -16.16
N ASN A 7 -6.37 -0.49 -15.43
CA ASN A 7 -5.21 -1.35 -15.25
C ASN A 7 -5.47 -2.35 -14.11
N GLU A 8 -5.34 -3.65 -14.39
CA GLU A 8 -5.62 -4.73 -13.44
C GLU A 8 -4.67 -4.71 -12.23
N THR A 9 -3.38 -4.42 -12.43
CA THR A 9 -2.41 -4.27 -11.33
C THR A 9 -2.81 -3.12 -10.40
N VAL A 10 -3.28 -2.00 -10.95
CA VAL A 10 -3.73 -0.87 -10.14
C VAL A 10 -5.02 -1.23 -9.38
N LYS A 11 -5.97 -1.93 -10.01
CA LYS A 11 -7.17 -2.42 -9.31
C LYS A 11 -6.81 -3.33 -8.15
N GLU A 12 -5.90 -4.29 -8.37
CA GLU A 12 -5.45 -5.21 -7.34
C GLU A 12 -4.79 -4.46 -6.18
N LEU A 13 -3.96 -3.44 -6.47
CA LEU A 13 -3.37 -2.60 -5.44
C LEU A 13 -4.43 -1.91 -4.55
N PHE A 14 -5.50 -1.37 -5.15
CA PHE A 14 -6.59 -0.79 -4.36
C PHE A 14 -7.34 -1.84 -3.55
N HIS A 15 -7.53 -3.05 -4.08
CA HIS A 15 -8.13 -4.17 -3.34
C HIS A 15 -7.27 -4.57 -2.14
N ILE A 16 -5.95 -4.66 -2.31
CA ILE A 16 -5.01 -4.93 -1.21
C ILE A 16 -5.10 -3.83 -0.16
N ALA A 17 -5.03 -2.56 -0.55
CA ALA A 17 -5.09 -1.44 0.39
C ALA A 17 -6.41 -1.40 1.20
N GLN A 18 -7.55 -1.70 0.56
CA GLN A 18 -8.84 -1.80 1.25
C GLN A 18 -8.86 -2.96 2.25
N ARG A 19 -8.27 -4.09 1.90
CA ARG A 19 -8.18 -5.25 2.78
C ARG A 19 -7.32 -4.94 4.01
N ILE A 20 -6.16 -4.31 3.83
CA ILE A 20 -5.30 -3.89 4.94
C ILE A 20 -6.08 -2.94 5.87
N ALA A 21 -6.82 -1.97 5.33
CA ALA A 21 -7.62 -1.07 6.16
C ALA A 21 -8.68 -1.82 6.99
N GLN A 22 -9.34 -2.82 6.40
CA GLN A 22 -10.31 -3.66 7.11
C GLN A 22 -9.65 -4.51 8.20
N GLU A 23 -8.48 -5.09 7.93
CA GLU A 23 -7.71 -5.89 8.90
C GLU A 23 -7.24 -5.04 10.09
N HIS A 24 -6.98 -3.75 9.88
CA HIS A 24 -6.61 -2.78 10.92
C HIS A 24 -7.79 -2.01 11.52
N TYR A 25 -9.04 -2.36 11.17
CA TYR A 25 -10.25 -1.68 11.61
C TYR A 25 -10.27 -0.16 11.33
N ASN A 26 -9.58 0.27 10.27
CA ASN A 26 -9.61 1.66 9.85
C ASN A 26 -10.87 1.94 9.00
N SER A 27 -11.47 3.11 9.23
CA SER A 27 -12.67 3.58 8.53
C SER A 27 -12.46 3.75 7.02
N GLU A 28 -11.25 4.14 6.61
CA GLU A 28 -10.87 4.37 5.22
C GLU A 28 -9.44 3.88 4.97
N TYR A 29 -9.18 3.38 3.76
CA TYR A 29 -7.80 3.16 3.31
C TYR A 29 -7.15 4.51 2.97
N SER A 30 -5.83 4.56 3.10
CA SER A 30 -5.04 5.78 2.96
C SER A 30 -3.77 5.53 2.13
N GLY A 31 -2.95 6.57 1.94
CA GLY A 31 -1.65 6.43 1.28
C GLY A 31 -0.72 5.42 1.97
N ALA A 32 -0.86 5.22 3.28
CA ALA A 32 -0.06 4.23 4.02
C ALA A 32 -0.42 2.80 3.61
N HIS A 33 -1.71 2.50 3.46
CA HIS A 33 -2.22 1.22 2.98
C HIS A 33 -1.79 0.92 1.55
N LEU A 34 -1.83 1.92 0.67
CA LEU A 34 -1.33 1.80 -0.70
C LEU A 34 0.18 1.54 -0.72
N LEU A 35 0.94 2.27 0.10
CA LEU A 35 2.39 2.09 0.19
C LEU A 35 2.75 0.69 0.69
N GLN A 36 2.07 0.21 1.74
CA GLN A 36 2.28 -1.14 2.25
C GLN A 36 1.92 -2.20 1.20
N GLY A 37 0.78 -2.02 0.49
CA GLY A 37 0.38 -2.86 -0.64
C GLY A 37 1.42 -2.90 -1.76
N LEU A 38 2.03 -1.76 -2.09
CA LEU A 38 3.09 -1.65 -3.11
C LEU A 38 4.39 -2.37 -2.74
N MET A 39 4.61 -2.67 -1.45
CA MET A 39 5.76 -3.45 -0.97
C MET A 39 5.51 -4.97 -1.01
N HIS A 40 4.36 -5.43 -1.50
CA HIS A 40 4.16 -6.85 -1.80
C HIS A 40 4.97 -7.28 -3.02
N ARG A 41 5.45 -8.54 -3.01
CA ARG A 41 6.41 -9.10 -4.00
C ARG A 41 5.90 -9.15 -5.44
N ASP A 42 4.61 -8.94 -5.64
CA ASP A 42 3.96 -9.07 -6.95
C ASP A 42 3.91 -7.74 -7.72
N ILE A 43 4.52 -6.68 -7.18
CA ILE A 43 4.59 -5.35 -7.79
C ILE A 43 6.06 -4.98 -8.02
N ASP A 44 6.42 -4.60 -9.26
CA ASP A 44 7.79 -4.26 -9.70
C ASP A 44 8.46 -3.08 -8.94
N LEU A 45 7.77 -2.46 -7.97
CA LEU A 45 8.26 -1.29 -7.25
C LEU A 45 9.45 -1.62 -6.34
N ILE A 46 9.52 -2.83 -5.78
CA ILE A 46 10.62 -3.26 -4.90
C ILE A 46 11.97 -3.12 -5.63
N GLY A 47 12.08 -3.71 -6.82
CA GLY A 47 13.32 -3.66 -7.60
C GLY A 47 13.71 -2.23 -8.00
N PHE A 48 12.73 -1.37 -8.26
CA PHE A 48 12.99 0.06 -8.50
C PHE A 48 13.56 0.74 -7.25
N LEU A 49 12.97 0.53 -6.08
CA LEU A 49 13.43 1.12 -4.82
C LEU A 49 14.82 0.61 -4.41
N GLU A 50 15.08 -0.67 -4.58
CA GLU A 50 16.40 -1.28 -4.38
C GLU A 50 17.45 -0.67 -5.33
N SER A 51 17.09 -0.43 -6.60
CA SER A 51 17.99 0.21 -7.57
C SER A 51 18.36 1.66 -7.19
N LEU A 52 17.51 2.32 -6.38
CA LEU A 52 17.77 3.62 -5.79
C LEU A 52 18.52 3.56 -4.45
N GLY A 53 18.92 2.36 -4.00
CA GLY A 53 19.59 2.13 -2.72
C GLY A 53 18.68 2.38 -1.52
N LYS A 54 17.36 2.19 -1.67
CA LYS A 54 16.39 2.34 -0.57
C LYS A 54 16.18 1.02 0.15
N ASP A 55 16.00 1.11 1.47
CA ASP A 55 15.62 -0.01 2.31
C ASP A 55 14.10 -0.21 2.23
N VAL A 56 13.69 -1.24 1.50
CA VAL A 56 12.29 -1.61 1.30
C VAL A 56 11.64 -2.09 2.62
N GLY A 57 12.40 -2.77 3.48
CA GLY A 57 11.91 -3.22 4.78
C GLY A 57 11.57 -2.03 5.68
N TYR A 58 12.45 -1.02 5.72
CA TYR A 58 12.18 0.22 6.43
C TYR A 58 10.92 0.94 5.90
N ILE A 59 10.72 0.99 4.57
CA ILE A 59 9.54 1.63 3.97
C ILE A 59 8.26 0.87 4.36
N TYR A 60 8.31 -0.46 4.39
CA TYR A 60 7.19 -1.30 4.83
C TYR A 60 6.82 -1.01 6.30
N GLU A 61 7.80 -1.04 7.20
CA GLU A 61 7.60 -0.74 8.62
C GLU A 61 7.10 0.70 8.84
N TRP A 62 7.63 1.65 8.09
CA TRP A 62 7.18 3.05 8.14
C TRP A 62 5.71 3.20 7.72
N ALA A 63 5.27 2.43 6.72
CA ALA A 63 3.87 2.42 6.31
C ALA A 63 2.98 1.82 7.40
N ASP A 64 3.43 0.74 8.03
CA ASP A 64 2.71 0.06 9.12
C ASP A 64 2.43 0.99 10.31
N VAL A 65 3.44 1.72 10.79
CA VAL A 65 3.28 2.73 11.86
C VAL A 65 2.21 3.77 11.50
N ARG A 66 2.11 4.19 10.24
CA ARG A 66 1.08 5.16 9.80
C ARG A 66 -0.32 4.58 9.69
N ILE A 67 -0.44 3.28 9.46
CA ILE A 67 -1.72 2.60 9.45
C ILE A 67 -2.28 2.56 10.88
N GLU A 68 -1.43 2.30 11.87
CA GLU A 68 -1.84 2.37 13.29
C GLU A 68 -2.33 3.76 13.72
N GLU A 69 -1.85 4.82 13.07
CA GLU A 69 -2.30 6.21 13.30
C GLU A 69 -3.61 6.57 12.57
N CYS A 70 -4.14 5.70 11.69
CA CYS A 70 -5.34 6.01 10.91
C CYS A 70 -6.63 5.98 11.77
N PRO A 71 -7.64 6.81 11.43
CA PRO A 71 -8.91 6.81 12.15
C PRO A 71 -9.65 5.48 12.03
N THR A 72 -10.10 4.95 13.17
CA THR A 72 -11.00 3.79 13.29
C THR A 72 -12.46 4.20 13.25
#